data_AF-A0A2H3HFL3-F1
#
_entry.id   AF-A0A2H3HFL3-F1
#
_cell.length_a   1.000
_cell.length_b   1.000
_cell.length_c   1.000
_cell.angle_alpha   90.00
_cell.angle_beta   90.00
_cell.angle_gamma   90.00
#
_symmetry.space_group_name_H-M   'P 1'
#
loop_
_entity.id
_entity.type
_entity.pdbx_description
1 polymer ?
#
loop_
_entity_poly.entity_id
_entity_poly.type
_entity_poly.pdbx_seq_one_letter_code
_entity_poly.pdbx_strand_id
1 'polypeptide(L)'
;MDSKRVLYDLPAPRLFRTVHSDNDLSVFIHGDAVPMFRPFGPGQMGFATFDRRGAVPVNNSHASPSISDDLPGCPPGGVTFCATDFVPGTQTPMRRTLIISLWTTA
;
A
#
# COMPACT_ATOMS: atom_id res chain seq x y z
N MET A 1 16.57 -8.00 -32.25
CA MET A 1 17.42 -7.98 -31.05
C MET A 1 16.50 -7.84 -29.85
N ASP A 2 16.45 -8.88 -29.03
CA ASP A 2 15.56 -8.99 -27.86
C ASP A 2 15.92 -7.95 -26.81
N SER A 3 15.13 -6.88 -26.74
CA SER A 3 15.06 -6.06 -25.53
C SER A 3 14.31 -6.89 -24.48
N LYS A 4 15.05 -7.67 -23.68
CA LYS A 4 14.57 -8.11 -22.37
C LYS A 4 14.12 -6.86 -21.61
N ARG A 5 12.80 -6.59 -21.60
CA ARG A 5 12.19 -5.65 -20.66
C ARG A 5 12.53 -6.21 -19.28
N VAL A 6 13.54 -5.63 -18.64
CA VAL A 6 13.71 -5.82 -17.20
C VAL A 6 12.46 -5.22 -16.58
N LEU A 7 11.51 -6.07 -16.21
CA LEU A 7 10.55 -5.73 -15.18
C LEU A 7 11.42 -5.32 -14.00
N TYR A 8 11.43 -4.03 -13.68
CA TYR A 8 12.08 -3.53 -12.47
C TYR A 8 11.28 -4.08 -11.30
N ASP A 9 11.62 -5.29 -10.89
CA ASP A 9 10.92 -6.02 -9.84
C ASP A 9 11.63 -5.72 -8.53
N LEU A 10 11.23 -4.59 -7.92
CA LEU A 10 11.58 -4.32 -6.54
C LEU A 10 11.01 -5.43 -5.66
N PRO A 11 11.75 -5.89 -4.62
CA PRO A 11 11.24 -6.88 -3.70
C PRO A 11 9.89 -6.46 -3.13
N ALA A 12 8.96 -7.42 -3.05
CA ALA A 12 7.66 -7.15 -2.45
C ALA A 12 7.84 -6.62 -1.02
N PRO A 13 7.19 -5.49 -0.67
CA PRO A 13 7.32 -4.93 0.67
C PRO A 13 6.71 -5.88 1.69
N ARG A 14 7.25 -5.90 2.91
CA ARG A 14 6.73 -6.72 4.00
C ARG A 14 5.94 -5.86 4.99
N LEU A 15 4.82 -6.40 5.45
CA LEU A 15 3.97 -5.75 6.44
C LEU A 15 3.96 -6.55 7.73
N PHE A 16 4.30 -5.89 8.83
CA PHE A 16 4.10 -6.42 10.17
C PHE A 16 2.92 -5.70 10.81
N ARG A 17 1.98 -6.46 11.38
CA ARG A 17 0.83 -5.90 12.11
C ARG A 17 0.82 -6.39 13.54
N THR A 18 0.43 -5.49 14.43
CA THR A 18 0.26 -5.75 15.85
C THR A 18 -1.19 -5.57 16.28
N VAL A 19 -1.60 -6.30 17.30
CA VAL A 19 -2.87 -6.11 18.02
C VAL A 19 -2.65 -6.35 19.52
N HIS A 20 -3.67 -6.08 20.32
CA HIS A 20 -3.72 -6.50 21.72
C HIS A 20 -4.37 -7.88 21.79
N SER A 21 -3.73 -8.80 22.50
CA SER A 21 -4.29 -10.11 22.85
C SER A 21 -5.33 -9.99 23.97
N ASP A 22 -6.04 -11.08 24.27
CA ASP A 22 -7.05 -11.13 25.35
C ASP A 22 -6.45 -10.81 26.74
N ASN A 23 -5.13 -10.94 26.90
CA ASN A 23 -4.39 -10.60 28.12
C ASN A 23 -3.79 -9.18 28.08
N ASP A 24 -4.26 -8.32 27.16
CA ASP A 24 -3.81 -6.94 26.95
C ASP A 24 -2.32 -6.81 26.57
N LEU A 25 -1.72 -7.88 26.05
CA LEU A 25 -0.35 -7.86 25.54
C LEU A 25 -0.33 -7.46 24.06
N SER A 26 0.64 -6.61 23.68
CA SER A 26 0.93 -6.30 22.27
C SER A 26 1.60 -7.49 21.58
N VAL A 27 0.99 -8.01 20.53
CA VAL A 27 1.43 -9.21 19.80
C VAL A 27 1.41 -8.98 18.28
N PHE A 28 2.29 -9.67 17.54
CA PHE A 28 2.26 -9.68 16.08
C PHE A 28 1.22 -10.68 15.56
N ILE A 29 0.38 -10.25 14.61
CA ILE A 29 -0.63 -11.10 13.96
C ILE A 29 -0.43 -11.25 12.45
N HIS A 30 0.50 -10.50 11.87
CA HIS A 30 0.83 -10.60 10.45
C HIS A 30 2.30 -10.23 10.24
N GLY A 31 2.95 -10.88 9.27
CA GLY A 31 4.39 -10.70 9.02
C GLY A 31 4.83 -11.21 7.65
N ASP A 32 4.05 -10.94 6.59
CA ASP A 32 4.31 -11.48 5.25
C ASP A 32 4.59 -10.39 4.21
N ALA A 33 5.01 -10.85 3.03
CA ALA A 33 5.09 -10.00 1.84
C ALA A 33 3.68 -9.56 1.43
N VAL A 34 3.54 -8.29 1.08
CA VAL A 34 2.29 -7.70 0.60
C VAL A 34 2.20 -7.88 -0.90
N PRO A 35 1.05 -8.34 -1.44
CA PRO A 35 0.87 -8.49 -2.86
C PRO A 35 0.98 -7.13 -3.56
N MET A 36 1.64 -7.15 -4.72
CA MET A 36 1.81 -5.97 -5.57
C MET A 36 0.78 -6.03 -6.69
N PHE A 37 -0.10 -5.03 -6.75
CA PHE A 37 -0.96 -4.80 -7.91
C PHE A 37 -0.12 -4.32 -9.10
N ARG A 38 -0.13 -5.09 -10.19
CA ARG A 38 0.57 -4.78 -11.43
C ARG A 38 -0.27 -5.20 -12.64
N PRO A 39 -0.31 -4.40 -13.73
CA PRO A 39 0.30 -3.07 -13.86
C PRO A 39 -0.58 -1.97 -13.26
N PHE A 40 0.04 -1.01 -12.58
CA PHE A 40 -0.61 0.20 -12.11
C PHE A 40 -0.33 1.39 -13.03
N GLY A 41 -1.40 1.99 -13.56
CA GLY A 41 -1.34 3.21 -14.35
C GLY A 41 -0.62 3.08 -15.71
N PRO A 42 -0.47 4.21 -16.44
CA PRO A 42 0.09 4.21 -17.80
C PRO A 42 1.56 3.75 -17.86
N GLY A 43 2.30 3.95 -16.77
CA GLY A 43 3.73 3.65 -16.66
C GLY A 43 4.07 2.21 -16.29
N GLN A 44 3.11 1.29 -16.22
CA GLN A 44 3.33 -0.10 -15.77
C GLN A 44 4.01 -0.18 -14.39
N MET A 45 3.56 0.66 -13.47
CA MET A 45 4.09 0.77 -12.10
C MET A 45 3.60 -0.38 -11.22
N GLY A 46 4.21 -0.55 -10.05
CA GLY A 46 3.70 -1.40 -8.97
C GLY A 46 2.94 -0.59 -7.94
N PHE A 47 1.91 -1.18 -7.34
CA PHE A 47 1.18 -0.57 -6.22
C PHE A 47 0.89 -1.62 -5.15
N ALA A 48 1.28 -1.36 -3.90
CA ALA A 48 0.94 -2.21 -2.76
C ALA A 48 0.14 -1.44 -1.71
N THR A 49 -0.94 -2.04 -1.22
CA THR A 49 -1.76 -1.48 -0.15
C THR A 49 -1.42 -2.15 1.18
N PHE A 50 -0.98 -1.37 2.15
CA PHE A 50 -0.63 -1.85 3.48
C PHE A 50 -1.83 -1.87 4.44
N ASP A 51 -2.54 -0.75 4.52
CA ASP A 51 -3.75 -0.60 5.33
C ASP A 51 -4.69 0.44 4.70
N ARG A 52 -5.99 0.25 4.93
CA ARG A 52 -7.04 1.18 4.51
C ARG A 52 -8.11 1.26 5.59
N ARG A 53 -8.42 2.47 6.03
CA ARG A 53 -9.47 2.73 7.02
C ARG A 53 -10.48 3.71 6.47
N GLY A 54 -11.76 3.44 6.73
CA GLY A 54 -12.88 4.24 6.22
C GLY A 54 -13.04 5.61 6.86
N ALA A 55 -12.46 5.80 8.05
CA ALA A 55 -12.58 7.00 8.86
C ALA A 55 -11.29 7.24 9.67
N VAL A 56 -11.01 8.50 9.95
CA VAL A 56 -10.00 8.98 10.91
C VAL A 56 -10.73 9.84 11.95
N PRO A 57 -10.50 9.65 13.27
CA PRO A 57 -9.54 8.73 13.90
C PRO A 57 -9.91 7.25 13.76
N VAL A 58 -8.89 6.38 13.75
CA VAL A 58 -9.03 4.92 13.61
C VAL A 58 -9.21 4.28 14.99
N ASN A 59 -10.06 3.26 15.09
CA ASN A 59 -10.23 2.44 16.28
C ASN A 59 -9.38 1.15 16.18
N ASN A 60 -8.44 0.97 17.10
CA ASN A 60 -7.54 -0.19 17.15
C ASN A 60 -8.20 -1.45 17.76
N SER A 61 -9.41 -1.35 18.31
CA SER A 61 -10.20 -2.52 18.74
C SER A 61 -10.95 -3.18 17.59
N HIS A 62 -11.08 -2.51 16.44
CA HIS A 62 -11.66 -3.11 15.25
C HIS A 62 -10.64 -4.06 14.59
N ALA A 63 -11.15 -5.17 14.05
CA ALA A 63 -10.32 -6.11 13.30
C ALA A 63 -9.50 -5.39 12.21
N SER A 64 -8.27 -5.86 12.02
CA SER A 64 -7.45 -5.40 10.91
C SER A 64 -8.08 -5.82 9.59
N PRO A 65 -8.19 -4.93 8.58
CA PRO A 65 -8.76 -5.29 7.29
C PRO A 65 -7.87 -6.31 6.59
N SER A 66 -8.45 -7.16 5.74
CA SER A 66 -7.67 -8.06 4.89
C SER A 66 -6.71 -7.26 4.00
N ILE A 67 -5.55 -7.85 3.71
CA ILE A 67 -4.64 -7.34 2.69
C ILE A 67 -5.23 -7.75 1.35
N SER A 68 -5.49 -6.78 0.49
CA SER A 68 -6.00 -7.00 -0.87
C SER A 68 -4.99 -6.46 -1.88
N ASP A 69 -4.94 -7.11 -3.02
CA ASP A 69 -4.24 -6.69 -4.23
C ASP A 69 -5.08 -5.73 -5.10
N ASP A 70 -6.28 -5.33 -4.65
CA ASP A 70 -7.12 -4.38 -5.37
C ASP A 70 -6.59 -2.94 -5.30
N LEU A 71 -6.89 -2.16 -6.34
CA LEU A 71 -6.60 -0.74 -6.39
C LEU A 71 -7.53 0.05 -5.47
N PRO A 72 -7.09 0.61 -4.32
CA PRO A 72 -8.02 1.22 -3.39
C PRO A 72 -8.25 2.69 -3.73
N GLY A 73 -9.51 3.07 -3.84
CA GLY A 73 -9.90 4.45 -3.57
C GLY A 73 -9.76 4.74 -2.08
N CYS A 74 -9.16 5.89 -1.72
CA CYS A 74 -9.20 6.39 -0.36
C CYS A 74 -10.58 7.02 -0.12
N PRO A 75 -11.39 6.51 0.83
CA PRO A 75 -12.67 7.14 1.14
C PRO A 75 -12.45 8.57 1.67
N PRO A 76 -13.37 9.53 1.43
CA PRO A 76 -13.15 10.96 1.70
C PRO A 76 -12.79 11.32 3.15
N GLY A 77 -13.15 10.50 4.14
CA GLY A 77 -12.81 10.70 5.55
C GLY A 77 -11.78 9.71 6.10
N GLY A 78 -11.21 8.87 5.24
CA GLY A 78 -10.35 7.76 5.62
C GLY A 78 -8.86 8.01 5.41
N VAL A 79 -8.10 6.92 5.52
CA VAL A 79 -6.66 6.90 5.27
C VAL A 79 -6.29 5.64 4.50
N THR A 80 -5.30 5.76 3.63
CA THR A 80 -4.68 4.64 2.92
C THR A 80 -3.16 4.73 3.09
N PHE A 81 -2.53 3.64 3.50
CA PHE A 81 -1.07 3.52 3.53
C PHE A 81 -0.65 2.56 2.41
N CYS A 82 0.25 2.99 1.55
CA CYS A 82 0.62 2.26 0.34
C CYS A 82 2.06 2.55 -0.10
N ALA A 83 2.60 1.68 -0.94
CA ALA A 83 3.83 1.89 -1.69
C ALA A 83 3.52 1.93 -3.19
N THR A 84 4.28 2.73 -3.93
CA THR A 84 4.19 2.80 -5.39
C THR A 84 5.58 2.73 -5.98
N ASP A 85 5.78 1.79 -6.90
CA ASP A 85 7.04 1.60 -7.60
C ASP A 85 7.03 2.39 -8.90
N PHE A 86 7.85 3.43 -8.99
CA PHE A 86 8.02 4.19 -10.23
C PHE A 86 9.06 3.54 -11.12
N VAL A 87 8.67 3.18 -12.34
CA VAL A 87 9.59 2.67 -13.35
C VAL A 87 10.47 3.83 -13.87
N PRO A 88 11.79 3.65 -14.06
CA PRO A 88 12.65 4.71 -14.57
C PRO A 88 12.15 5.33 -15.88
N GLY A 89 12.17 6.66 -15.96
CA GLY A 89 11.71 7.42 -17.13
C GLY A 89 10.18 7.49 -17.30
N THR A 90 9.41 6.95 -16.36
CA THR A 90 7.94 7.08 -16.36
C THR A 90 7.48 8.26 -15.51
N GLN A 91 6.23 8.66 -15.71
CA GLN A 91 5.61 9.80 -15.04
C GLN A 91 4.12 9.52 -14.83
N THR A 92 3.59 9.96 -13.69
CA THR A 92 2.15 9.88 -13.38
C THR A 92 1.40 11.07 -13.97
N PRO A 93 0.13 10.91 -14.38
CA PRO A 93 -0.73 12.03 -14.73
C PRO A 93 -0.83 13.04 -13.59
N MET A 94 -0.67 14.33 -13.91
CA MET A 94 -0.86 15.40 -12.94
C MET A 94 -2.34 15.47 -12.52
N ARG A 95 -2.60 15.36 -11.22
CA ARG A 95 -3.96 15.48 -10.65
C ARG A 95 -3.92 16.19 -9.30
N ARG A 96 -5.01 16.88 -8.96
CA ARG A 96 -5.23 17.44 -7.62
C ARG A 96 -6.20 16.56 -6.83
N THR A 97 -5.91 16.34 -5.56
CA THR A 97 -6.76 15.57 -4.63
C THR A 97 -7.10 16.41 -3.40
N LEU A 98 -8.28 16.19 -2.82
CA LEU A 98 -8.68 16.80 -1.54
C LEU A 98 -8.26 15.90 -0.37
N ILE A 99 -6.96 15.64 -0.27
CA ILE A 99 -6.35 14.85 0.80
C ILE A 99 -5.00 15.47 1.16
N ILE A 100 -4.50 15.19 2.36
CA ILE A 100 -3.09 15.42 2.72
C ILE A 100 -2.36 14.10 2.49
N SER A 101 -1.27 14.14 1.71
CA SER A 101 -0.41 13.00 1.47
C SER A 101 0.96 13.23 2.08
N LEU A 102 1.45 12.28 2.87
CA LEU A 102 2.84 12.21 3.29
C LEU A 102 3.52 11.10 2.49
N TRP A 103 4.72 11.37 2.00
CA TRP A 103 5.51 10.40 1.23
C TRP A 103 6.96 10.43 1.68
N THR A 104 7.64 9.31 1.51
CA THR A 104 9.08 9.16 1.68
C THR A 104 9.60 8.26 0.56
N THR A 105 10.84 8.47 0.14
CA THR A 105 11.59 7.51 -0.68
C THR A 105 12.37 6.57 0.22
N ALA A 106 12.48 5.31 -0.19
CA ALA A 106 13.39 4.34 0.41
C ALA A 106 14.79 4.45 -0.22
#